data_AF-C9Z572-F1
#
_entry.id   AF-C9Z572-F1
#
_cell.length_a   1.000
_cell.length_b   1.000
_cell.length_c   1.000
_cell.angle_alpha   90.00
_cell.angle_beta   90.00
_cell.angle_gamma   90.00
#
_symmetry.space_group_name_H-M   'P 1'
#
loop_
_entity.id
_entity.type
_entity.pdbx_description
1 polymer ?
#
loop_
_entity_poly.entity_id
_entity_poly.type
_entity_poly.pdbx_seq_one_letter_code
_entity_poly.pdbx_strand_id
1 'polypeptide(L)' 'MKLPDIRVEKGHAEPEEVAAITALLLARAAAQPAETLPAHRGRLRAGWRRLEREPGFRAPHSWR' A
#
# COMPACT_ATOMS: atom_id res chain seq x y z
N MET A 1 22.79 11.13 15.66
CA MET A 1 21.44 11.16 16.26
C MET A 1 20.64 10.02 15.64
N LYS A 2 20.06 9.12 16.45
CA LYS A 2 19.18 8.06 15.94
C LYS A 2 17.84 8.69 15.59
N LEU A 3 17.41 8.53 14.34
CA LEU A 3 16.04 8.84 13.95
C LEU A 3 15.13 7.71 14.45
N PRO A 4 13.90 8.02 14.90
CA PRO A 4 12.93 6.99 15.25
C PRO A 4 12.59 6.14 14.01
N ASP A 5 12.32 4.84 14.21
CA ASP A 5 12.04 3.90 13.12
C ASP A 5 10.74 4.24 12.36
N ILE A 6 9.82 5.01 12.96
CA ILE A 6 8.58 5.52 12.36
C ILE A 6 8.38 7.00 12.74
N ARG A 7 7.90 7.82 11.79
CA ARG A 7 7.58 9.25 12.00
C ARG A 7 6.16 9.58 11.53
N VAL A 8 5.45 10.40 12.31
CA VAL A 8 4.15 10.97 11.93
C VAL A 8 4.38 12.29 11.19
N GLU A 9 4.03 12.35 9.90
CA GLU A 9 4.21 13.55 9.07
C GLU A 9 3.04 14.54 9.17
N LYS A 10 1.84 14.03 9.45
CA LYS A 10 0.60 14.81 9.50
C LYS A 10 -0.32 14.23 10.57
N GLY A 11 -1.02 15.12 11.28
CA GLY A 11 -1.91 14.74 12.38
C GLY A 11 -1.16 14.45 13.68
N HIS A 12 -1.90 13.93 14.66
CA HIS A 12 -1.37 13.43 15.93
C HIS A 12 -1.68 11.94 16.02
N ALA A 13 -0.74 11.17 16.55
CA ALA A 13 -0.96 9.78 16.91
C ALA A 13 -0.46 9.61 18.34
N GLU A 14 -1.27 8.95 19.14
CA GLU A 14 -0.90 8.64 20.51
C GLU A 14 0.27 7.62 20.52
N PRO A 15 1.10 7.59 21.58
CA PRO A 15 2.21 6.64 21.68
C PRO A 15 1.78 5.19 21.45
N GLU A 16 0.59 4.81 21.92
CA GLU A 16 -0.01 3.49 21.76
C GLU A 16 -0.29 3.16 20.29
N GLU A 17 -0.72 4.13 19.49
CA GLU A 17 -1.01 3.93 18.06
C GLU A 17 0.29 3.73 17.27
N VAL A 18 1.33 4.50 17.59
CA VAL A 18 2.66 4.34 16.98
C VAL A 18 3.26 2.97 17.34
N ALA A 19 3.09 2.54 18.60
CA ALA A 19 3.51 1.22 19.06
C ALA A 19 2.75 0.10 18.34
N ALA A 20 1.44 0.23 18.17
CA ALA A 20 0.61 -0.75 17.47
C ALA A 20 1.04 -0.92 16.01
N ILE A 21 1.30 0.18 15.29
CA ILE A 21 1.80 0.14 13.91
C ILE A 21 3.17 -0.53 13.85
N THR A 22 4.07 -0.20 14.78
CA THR A 22 5.39 -0.82 14.87
C THR A 22 5.28 -2.33 15.08
N ALA A 23 4.45 -2.76 16.04
CA ALA A 23 4.22 -4.18 16.32
C ALA A 23 3.64 -4.91 15.10
N LEU A 24 2.68 -4.30 14.40
CA LEU A 24 2.11 -4.87 13.19
C LEU A 24 3.15 -5.03 12.09
N LEU A 25 4.00 -4.03 11.86
CA LEU A 25 5.07 -4.10 10.85
C LEU A 25 6.08 -5.21 11.18
N LEU A 26 6.49 -5.33 12.44
CA LEU A 26 7.39 -6.39 12.89
C LEU A 26 6.76 -7.78 12.74
N ALA A 27 5.50 -7.94 13.12
CA ALA A 27 4.78 -9.20 12.96
C ALA A 27 4.65 -9.60 11.47
N ARG A 28 4.40 -8.64 10.58
CA ARG A 28 4.30 -8.87 9.14
C ARG A 28 5.65 -9.23 8.51
N ALA A 29 6.74 -8.63 8.99
CA ALA A 29 8.10 -8.98 8.58
C ALA A 29 8.45 -10.41 9.02
N ALA A 30 8.14 -10.77 10.27
CA ALA A 30 8.36 -12.12 10.80
C ALA A 30 7.52 -13.20 10.09
N ALA A 31 6.32 -12.84 9.62
CA ALA A 31 5.42 -13.75 8.93
C ALA A 31 5.74 -13.91 7.41
N GLN A 32 6.79 -13.28 6.87
CA GLN A 32 7.17 -13.47 5.47
C GLN A 32 7.70 -14.91 5.26
N PRO A 33 7.05 -15.73 4.42
CA PRO A 33 7.58 -17.05 4.08
C PRO A 33 8.91 -16.89 3.34
N ALA A 34 9.90 -17.73 3.67
CA ALA A 34 11.27 -17.68 3.17
C ALA A 34 11.40 -17.85 1.64
N GLU A 35 10.31 -18.18 0.95
CA GLU A 35 10.30 -18.45 -0.48
C GLU A 35 9.78 -17.23 -1.25
N THR A 36 10.62 -16.21 -1.39
CA THR A 36 10.40 -15.18 -2.41
C THR A 36 10.96 -15.70 -3.73
N LEU A 37 10.23 -16.62 -4.37
CA LEU A 37 10.39 -16.84 -5.81
C LEU A 37 10.27 -15.47 -6.50
N PRO A 38 11.07 -15.17 -7.53
CA PRO A 38 11.08 -13.85 -8.14
C PRO A 38 9.68 -13.55 -8.64
N ALA A 39 9.01 -12.60 -7.99
CA ALA A 39 7.69 -12.16 -8.39
C ALA A 39 7.81 -11.40 -9.71
N HIS A 40 7.90 -12.14 -10.83
CA HIS A 40 7.45 -11.69 -12.14
C HIS A 40 5.91 -11.58 -12.18
N ARG A 41 5.30 -11.14 -11.08
CA ARG A 41 3.91 -10.69 -11.10
C ARG A 41 3.97 -9.23 -11.52
N GLY A 42 3.71 -9.02 -12.81
CA GLY A 42 3.62 -7.72 -13.44
C GLY A 42 2.95 -6.71 -12.51
N ARG A 43 3.60 -5.56 -12.37
CA ARG A 43 3.27 -4.52 -11.37
C ARG A 43 1.75 -4.45 -11.16
N LEU A 44 1.28 -4.69 -9.93
CA LEU A 44 -0.04 -4.27 -9.48
C LEU A 44 -0.05 -2.73 -9.37
N ARG A 45 0.15 -2.06 -10.50
CA ARG A 45 -0.17 -0.64 -10.60
C ARG A 45 -1.68 -0.59 -10.58
N ALA A 46 -2.24 0.06 -9.55
CA ALA A 46 -3.60 0.57 -9.64
C ALA A 46 -3.69 1.31 -10.98
N GLY A 47 -4.58 0.83 -11.86
CA GLY A 47 -4.73 1.32 -13.21
C GLY A 47 -5.42 2.68 -13.19
N TRP A 48 -4.77 3.69 -12.61
CA TRP A 48 -5.19 5.08 -12.68
C TRP A 48 -5.28 5.45 -14.15
N ARG A 49 -6.48 5.32 -14.70
CA ARG A 49 -6.75 5.63 -16.10
C ARG A 49 -6.87 7.14 -16.21
N ARG A 50 -6.19 7.67 -17.21
CA ARG A 50 -6.36 9.04 -17.68
C ARG A 50 -7.74 9.15 -18.29
N LEU A 51 -8.69 9.69 -17.53
CA LEU A 51 -10.08 9.82 -17.93
C LEU A 51 -10.23 10.65 -19.22
N GLU A 52 -9.29 11.56 -19.48
CA GLU A 52 -9.20 12.36 -20.70
C GLU A 52 -8.89 11.55 -21.98
N ARG A 53 -8.44 10.29 -21.83
CA ARG A 53 -8.18 9.36 -22.95
C ARG A 53 -9.26 8.29 -23.09
N GLU A 54 -10.26 8.32 -22.22
CA GLU A 54 -11.39 7.39 -22.25
C GLU A 54 -12.48 7.98 -23.16
N PRO A 55 -13.14 7.19 -24.02
CA PRO A 55 -14.29 7.67 -24.79
C PRO A 55 -15.35 8.19 -23.82
N GLY A 56 -15.84 9.43 -24.03
CA GLY A 56 -16.74 10.11 -23.10
C GLY A 56 -18.10 9.42 -22.88
N PHE A 57 -18.40 8.37 -23.63
CA PHE A 57 -19.57 7.52 -23.44
C PHE A 57 -19.18 6.05 -23.44
N ARG A 58 -19.40 5.38 -22.30
CA ARG A 58 -19.39 3.91 -22.20
C ARG A 58 -20.83 3.45 -21.96
N ALA A 59 -21.24 2.42 -22.68
CA ALA A 59 -22.60 1.93 -22.55
C ALA A 59 -22.83 1.36 -21.12
N PRO A 60 -24.02 1.55 -20.51
CA PRO A 60 -24.29 1.20 -19.11
C PRO A 60 -24.06 -0.26 -18.74
N HIS A 61 -24.06 -1.15 -19.73
CA HIS A 61 -23.87 -2.60 -19.60
C HIS A 61 -22.40 -3.04 -19.74
N SER A 62 -21.46 -2.11 -19.90
CA SER A 62 -20.03 -2.42 -20.05
C SER A 62 -19.30 -2.44 -18.70
N TRP A 63 -19.62 -3.43 -17.86
CA TRP A 63 -18.81 -3.74 -16.69
C TRP A 63 -17.79 -4.82 -17.09
N ARG A 64 -16.50 -4.45 -17.08
CA ARG A 64 -15.35 -5.32 -17.28
C ARG A 64 -14.24 -4.94 -16.32
#